data_AF-A0A6I5F124-F1
#
_entry.id   AF-A0A6I5F124-F1
#
_cell.length_a   1.000
_cell.length_b   1.000
_cell.length_c   1.000
_cell.angle_alpha   90.00
_cell.angle_beta   90.00
_cell.angle_gamma   90.00
#
_symmetry.space_group_name_H-M   'P 1'
#
loop_
_entity.id
_entity.type
_entity.pdbx_description
1 polymer ?
#
loop_
_entity_poly.entity_id
_entity_poly.type
_entity_poly.pdbx_seq_one_letter_code
_entity_poly.pdbx_strand_id
1 'polypeptide(L)'
;MYRFKDWQLSYRPGGWVRARETNGMVAYLQFRAAGPEGALRLDPHAVVVKSDEAISGRSWRRVPFTEIGLHAGIPEVRDVLLQPGEGSAPSVDALEQYFAETAAEYDQLGGAILNTADLVSDDPADPQTTLPAIRPPEGRITDDFLQEVADAYRWFVAAKKAPAPGIAELSGTPVRTVHRWVSEARRREILPPARRGQAG
;
A
#
# COMPACT_ATOMS: atom_id res chain seq x y z
N MET A 1 4.74 -2.66 -12.45
CA MET A 1 5.08 -2.82 -11.02
C MET A 1 5.66 -1.51 -10.48
N TYR A 2 5.00 -0.87 -9.51
CA TYR A 2 5.55 0.32 -8.84
C TYR A 2 6.23 -0.13 -7.55
N ARG A 3 7.55 -0.01 -7.51
CA ARG A 3 8.28 -0.07 -6.24
C ARG A 3 7.92 1.19 -5.46
N PHE A 4 7.19 1.03 -4.36
CA PHE A 4 7.06 2.09 -3.38
C PHE A 4 8.44 2.28 -2.76
N LYS A 5 8.92 3.52 -2.67
CA LYS A 5 10.28 3.80 -2.21
C LYS A 5 10.26 4.07 -0.72
N ASP A 6 11.41 4.03 -0.07
CA ASP A 6 11.52 4.39 1.34
C ASP A 6 11.15 5.87 1.52
N TRP A 7 10.23 6.12 2.47
CA TRP A 7 9.84 7.48 2.83
C TRP A 7 10.38 7.82 4.21
N GLN A 8 11.10 8.94 4.29
CA GLN A 8 11.53 9.52 5.56
C GLN A 8 10.48 10.51 6.04
N LEU A 9 10.07 10.38 7.30
CA LEU A 9 9.08 11.23 7.94
C LEU A 9 9.74 12.17 8.94
N SER A 10 9.30 13.42 8.95
CA SER A 10 9.62 14.40 9.99
C SER A 10 8.33 15.08 10.44
N TYR A 11 8.20 15.36 11.73
CA TYR A 11 6.99 15.90 12.34
C TYR A 11 7.31 17.25 12.99
N ARG A 12 6.36 18.19 12.94
CA ARG A 12 6.49 19.54 13.49
C ARG A 12 5.17 20.04 14.08
N PRO A 13 5.22 21.00 15.02
CA PRO A 13 4.04 21.72 15.51
C PRO A 13 3.14 22.29 14.40
N GLY A 14 1.89 22.61 14.76
CA GLY A 14 0.88 23.07 13.80
C GLY A 14 0.35 21.97 12.88
N GLY A 15 0.60 20.71 13.24
CA GLY A 15 0.12 19.53 12.55
C GLY A 15 0.92 19.11 11.32
N TRP A 16 2.13 19.64 11.12
CA TRP A 16 2.86 19.42 9.87
C TRP A 16 3.71 18.14 9.89
N VAL A 17 3.53 17.35 8.84
CA VAL A 17 4.33 16.16 8.54
C VAL A 17 5.00 16.35 7.19
N ARG A 18 6.33 16.20 7.14
CA ARG A 18 7.10 16.13 5.90
C ARG A 18 7.46 14.68 5.63
N ALA A 19 6.98 14.17 4.50
CA ALA A 19 7.34 12.86 3.96
C ALA A 19 8.25 13.08 2.75
N ARG A 20 9.50 12.59 2.82
CA ARG A 20 10.48 12.69 1.74
C ARG A 20 10.78 11.33 1.16
N GLU A 21 10.58 11.20 -0.14
CA GLU A 21 10.97 10.03 -0.90
C GLU A 21 12.46 10.10 -1.24
N THR A 22 13.14 8.95 -1.29
CA THR A 22 14.56 8.84 -1.68
C THR A 22 14.89 9.52 -3.02
N ASN A 23 13.93 9.57 -3.95
CA ASN A 23 14.13 10.09 -5.31
C ASN A 23 13.67 11.54 -5.51
N GLY A 24 13.47 12.30 -4.43
CA GLY A 24 13.31 13.75 -4.49
C GLY A 24 11.88 14.28 -4.42
N MET A 25 10.85 13.43 -4.44
CA MET A 25 9.50 13.87 -4.15
C MET A 25 9.36 14.18 -2.66
N VAL A 26 8.74 15.30 -2.32
CA VAL A 26 8.44 15.70 -0.94
C VAL A 26 6.95 16.01 -0.83
N ALA A 27 6.28 15.37 0.12
CA ALA A 27 4.90 15.66 0.48
C ALA A 27 4.86 16.26 1.88
N TYR A 28 4.10 17.34 2.03
CA TYR A 28 3.79 17.98 3.31
C TYR A 28 2.32 17.77 3.58
N LEU A 29 1.99 17.24 4.74
CA LEU A 29 0.62 16.99 5.17
C LEU A 29 0.39 17.79 6.44
N GLN A 30 -0.70 18.56 6.49
CA GLN A 30 -1.18 19.15 7.72
C GLN A 30 -2.28 18.28 8.30
N PHE A 31 -2.11 17.81 9.52
CA PHE A 31 -3.14 17.16 10.30
C PHE A 31 -3.77 18.15 11.28
N ARG A 32 -5.07 17.98 11.54
CA ARG A 32 -5.77 18.72 12.60
C ARG A 32 -6.59 17.76 13.43
N ALA A 33 -6.78 18.11 14.70
CA ALA A 33 -7.73 17.42 15.56
C ALA A 33 -9.13 17.51 14.93
N ALA A 34 -9.79 16.38 14.80
CA ALA A 34 -11.14 16.28 14.30
C ALA A 34 -12.04 15.63 15.34
N GLY A 35 -13.21 16.23 15.56
CA GLY A 35 -14.20 15.78 16.53
C GLY A 35 -14.41 16.76 17.69
N PRO A 36 -15.25 16.40 18.67
CA PRO A 36 -15.45 17.20 19.88
C PRO A 36 -14.14 17.38 20.64
N GLU A 37 -14.03 18.45 21.42
CA GLU A 37 -12.84 18.77 22.22
C GLU A 37 -12.40 17.55 23.05
N GLY A 38 -11.16 17.10 22.87
CA GLY A 38 -10.62 15.87 23.47
C GLY A 38 -10.67 14.62 22.58
N ALA A 39 -11.25 14.69 21.38
CA ALA A 39 -11.15 13.61 20.40
C ALA A 39 -9.70 13.46 19.91
N LEU A 40 -9.11 12.29 20.13
CA LEU A 40 -7.70 11.98 19.80
C LEU A 40 -7.48 11.68 18.30
N ARG A 41 -8.44 12.01 17.44
CA ARG A 41 -8.38 11.70 16.02
C ARG A 41 -7.77 12.87 15.26
N LEU A 42 -6.70 12.58 14.51
CA LEU A 42 -6.12 13.51 13.55
C LEU A 42 -6.67 13.21 12.15
N ASP A 43 -7.22 14.22 11.49
CA ASP A 43 -7.61 14.14 10.08
C ASP A 43 -6.69 15.01 9.22
N PRO A 44 -6.34 14.57 8.00
CA PRO A 44 -5.57 15.38 7.07
C PRO A 44 -6.40 16.57 6.60
N HIS A 45 -5.86 17.77 6.78
CA HIS A 45 -6.48 19.05 6.46
C HIS A 45 -5.94 19.67 5.18
N ALA A 46 -4.64 19.58 4.94
CA ALA A 46 -3.99 20.12 3.75
C ALA A 46 -2.87 19.19 3.27
N VAL A 47 -2.63 19.17 1.97
CA VAL A 47 -1.49 18.47 1.38
C VAL A 47 -0.81 19.36 0.35
N VAL A 48 0.50 19.49 0.47
CA VAL A 48 1.36 20.22 -0.47
C VAL A 48 2.43 19.26 -0.98
N VAL A 49 2.69 19.25 -2.28
CA VAL A 49 3.64 18.34 -2.90
C VAL A 49 4.66 19.13 -3.71
N LYS A 50 5.94 18.83 -3.50
CA LYS A 50 7.07 19.29 -4.31
C LYS A 50 7.65 18.10 -5.05
N SER A 51 7.89 18.26 -6.35
CA SER A 51 8.45 17.23 -7.22
C SER A 51 9.19 17.91 -8.36
N ASP A 52 10.36 17.37 -8.72
CA ASP A 52 11.11 17.80 -9.91
C ASP A 52 10.44 17.33 -11.22
N GLU A 53 9.64 16.27 -11.14
CA GLU A 53 8.79 15.79 -12.23
C GLU A 53 7.39 16.42 -12.16
N ALA A 54 6.71 16.49 -13.31
CA ALA A 54 5.32 16.91 -13.37
C ALA A 54 4.42 16.08 -12.43
N ILE A 55 3.66 16.77 -11.58
CA ILE A 55 2.75 16.12 -10.63
C ILE A 55 1.58 15.53 -11.42
N SER A 56 1.48 14.20 -11.40
CA SER A 56 0.40 13.45 -12.03
C SER A 56 -0.38 12.63 -10.98
N GLY A 57 -1.54 12.11 -11.33
CA GLY A 57 -2.28 11.19 -10.46
C GLY A 57 -1.46 9.94 -10.08
N ARG A 58 -0.49 9.54 -10.92
CA ARG A 58 0.46 8.47 -10.59
C ARG A 58 1.45 8.90 -9.51
N SER A 59 1.92 10.14 -9.55
CA SER A 59 2.79 10.73 -8.52
C SER A 59 2.08 10.76 -7.16
N TRP A 60 0.79 11.16 -7.14
CA TRP A 60 -0.03 11.15 -5.92
C TRP A 60 -0.19 9.77 -5.29
N ARG A 61 -0.39 8.73 -6.11
CA ARG A 61 -0.53 7.35 -5.61
C ARG A 61 0.72 6.80 -4.94
N ARG A 62 1.89 7.42 -5.14
CA ARG A 62 3.14 7.01 -4.49
C ARG A 62 3.28 7.50 -3.06
N VAL A 63 2.54 8.56 -2.69
CA VAL A 63 2.57 9.11 -1.34
C VAL A 63 1.84 8.14 -0.40
N PRO A 64 2.49 7.63 0.66
CA PRO A 64 1.93 6.61 1.53
C PRO A 64 1.00 7.23 2.58
N PHE A 65 -0.14 7.78 2.15
CA PHE A 65 -1.07 8.53 3.01
C PHE A 65 -1.54 7.72 4.21
N THR A 66 -1.82 6.44 4.01
CA THR A 66 -2.31 5.55 5.07
C THR A 66 -1.25 5.38 6.15
N GLU A 67 -0.02 5.08 5.76
CA GLU A 67 1.10 4.85 6.66
C GLU A 67 1.51 6.14 7.38
N ILE A 68 1.50 7.28 6.68
CA ILE A 68 1.71 8.60 7.31
C ILE A 68 0.65 8.84 8.39
N GLY A 69 -0.63 8.52 8.11
CA GLY A 69 -1.71 8.64 9.09
C GLY A 69 -1.54 7.72 10.30
N LEU A 70 -1.09 6.48 10.09
CA LEU A 70 -0.77 5.55 11.18
C LEU A 70 0.35 6.09 12.06
N HIS A 71 1.42 6.62 11.47
CA HIS A 71 2.51 7.26 12.19
C HIS A 71 2.07 8.51 12.96
N ALA A 72 1.21 9.34 12.35
CA ALA A 72 0.65 10.52 13.00
C ALA A 72 -0.18 10.18 14.26
N GLY A 73 -0.71 8.96 14.34
CA GLY A 73 -1.46 8.46 15.49
C GLY A 73 -0.60 8.01 16.68
N ILE A 74 0.72 7.84 16.50
CA ILE A 74 1.65 7.45 17.58
C ILE A 74 1.64 8.55 18.66
N PRO A 75 1.48 8.23 19.96
CA PRO A 75 1.29 9.25 21.00
C PRO A 75 2.33 10.37 21.00
N GLU A 76 3.62 10.04 20.93
CA GLU A 76 4.73 11.00 20.95
C GLU A 76 4.73 11.91 19.72
N VAL A 77 4.38 11.37 18.56
CA VAL A 77 4.24 12.13 17.31
C VAL A 77 3.02 13.02 17.37
N ARG A 78 1.89 12.48 17.80
CA ARG A 78 0.62 13.18 17.93
C ARG A 78 0.74 14.38 18.86
N ASP A 79 1.41 14.22 19.98
CA ASP A 79 1.59 15.29 20.96
C ASP A 79 2.34 16.47 20.35
N VAL A 80 3.36 16.22 19.53
CA VAL A 80 4.04 17.28 18.76
C VAL A 80 3.14 17.90 17.70
N LEU A 81 2.39 17.09 16.94
CA LEU A 81 1.49 17.60 15.89
C LEU A 81 0.37 18.50 16.46
N LEU A 82 -0.07 18.25 17.70
CA LEU A 82 -1.10 19.05 18.36
C LEU A 82 -0.57 20.34 19.00
N GLN A 83 0.75 20.51 19.11
CA GLN A 83 1.31 21.78 19.60
C GLN A 83 0.95 22.94 18.66
N PRO A 84 0.67 24.13 19.21
CA PRO A 84 0.40 25.31 18.39
C PRO A 84 1.64 25.61 17.52
N GLY A 85 1.42 25.74 16.21
CA GLY A 85 2.45 26.14 15.25
C GLY A 85 2.20 27.54 14.72
N GLU A 86 3.26 28.24 14.32
CA GLU A 86 3.13 29.52 13.64
C GLU A 86 2.66 29.31 12.19
N GLY A 87 1.45 29.79 11.87
CA GLY A 87 1.09 30.16 10.50
C GLY A 87 0.09 29.28 9.74
N SER A 88 -0.75 29.97 8.96
CA SER A 88 -1.62 29.45 7.91
C SER A 88 -0.81 28.88 6.74
N ALA A 89 -1.37 27.90 6.03
CA ALA A 89 -0.79 27.11 4.93
C ALA A 89 0.34 27.84 4.16
N PRO A 90 1.62 27.51 4.43
CA PRO A 90 2.72 28.22 3.81
C PRO A 90 2.90 27.80 2.34
N SER A 91 3.59 28.64 1.57
CA SER A 91 4.20 28.21 0.31
C SER A 91 5.15 27.02 0.55
N VAL A 92 5.45 26.27 -0.51
CA VAL A 92 6.43 25.17 -0.45
C VAL A 92 7.75 25.62 0.18
N ASP A 93 8.26 26.80 -0.22
CA ASP A 93 9.52 27.34 0.28
C ASP A 93 9.46 27.68 1.77
N ALA A 94 8.33 28.22 2.25
CA ALA A 94 8.15 28.52 3.66
C ALA A 94 8.05 27.23 4.50
N LEU A 95 7.46 26.15 3.97
CA LEU A 95 7.50 24.84 4.61
C LEU A 95 8.92 24.26 4.64
N GLU A 96 9.69 24.38 3.56
CA GLU A 96 11.09 23.94 3.56
C GLU A 96 11.92 24.68 4.60
N GLN A 97 11.81 26.00 4.64
CA GLN A 97 12.48 26.85 5.61
C GLN A 97 12.09 26.47 7.04
N TYR A 98 10.79 26.35 7.32
CA TYR A 98 10.27 25.98 8.64
C TYR A 98 10.85 24.65 9.13
N PHE A 99 10.85 23.62 8.28
CA PHE A 99 11.39 22.31 8.65
C PHE A 99 12.92 22.32 8.85
N ALA A 100 13.64 23.19 8.13
CA ALA A 100 15.08 23.36 8.27
C ALA A 100 15.44 24.09 9.58
N GLU A 101 14.75 25.18 9.91
CA GLU A 101 14.98 25.97 11.12
C GLU A 101 14.71 25.18 12.40
N THR A 102 13.71 24.32 12.37
CA THR A 102 13.28 23.51 13.52
C THR A 102 13.90 22.10 13.54
N ALA A 103 14.84 21.80 12.65
CA ALA A 103 15.46 20.48 12.53
C ALA A 103 16.12 20.00 13.82
N ALA A 104 16.92 20.86 14.46
CA ALA A 104 17.67 20.51 15.67
C ALA A 104 16.77 20.07 16.85
N GLU A 105 15.56 20.60 16.92
CA GLU A 105 14.63 20.35 18.03
C GLU A 105 13.78 19.08 17.81
N TYR A 106 13.37 18.80 16.57
CA TYR A 106 12.35 17.78 16.29
C TYR A 106 12.82 16.59 15.45
N ASP A 107 14.05 16.60 14.90
CA ASP A 107 14.50 15.49 14.03
C ASP A 107 14.66 14.15 14.76
N GLN A 108 14.77 14.16 16.09
CA GLN A 108 14.83 12.94 16.90
C GLN A 108 13.54 12.11 16.84
N LEU A 109 12.42 12.73 16.49
CA LEU A 109 11.12 12.07 16.35
C LEU A 109 10.87 11.54 14.95
N GLY A 110 11.86 11.64 14.04
CA GLY A 110 11.73 11.16 12.67
C GLY A 110 11.41 9.66 12.57
N GLY A 111 10.63 9.30 11.56
CA GLY A 111 10.27 7.92 11.25
C GLY A 111 10.72 7.52 9.85
N ALA A 112 10.79 6.23 9.58
CA ALA A 112 10.93 5.72 8.23
C ALA A 112 9.73 4.80 7.93
N ILE A 113 9.01 5.09 6.86
CA ILE A 113 8.12 4.10 6.25
C ILE A 113 9.02 3.30 5.33
N LEU A 114 9.49 2.18 5.86
CA LEU A 114 10.17 1.17 5.05
C LEU A 114 9.14 0.56 4.12
N ASN A 115 9.51 0.44 2.85
CA ASN A 115 8.63 -0.24 1.91
C ASN A 115 8.54 -1.73 2.25
N THR A 116 7.54 -2.14 3.02
CA THR A 116 7.23 -3.56 3.19
C THR A 116 6.67 -4.22 1.93
N ALA A 117 6.39 -3.45 0.86
CA ALA A 117 6.04 -4.02 -0.45
C ALA A 117 7.23 -4.65 -1.19
N ASP A 118 8.44 -4.64 -0.63
CA ASP A 118 9.49 -5.61 -1.01
C ASP A 118 9.15 -7.06 -0.58
N LEU A 119 8.05 -7.29 0.15
CA LEU A 119 7.59 -8.65 0.50
C LEU A 119 6.36 -9.14 -0.27
N VAL A 120 5.54 -8.26 -0.87
CA VAL A 120 4.38 -8.68 -1.69
C VAL A 120 4.08 -7.66 -2.77
N SER A 121 4.51 -7.96 -4.00
CA SER A 121 4.01 -7.30 -5.20
C SER A 121 2.69 -7.91 -5.65
N ASP A 122 1.63 -7.10 -5.71
CA ASP A 122 0.36 -7.49 -6.34
C ASP A 122 0.40 -7.43 -7.88
N ASP A 123 1.56 -7.14 -8.49
CA ASP A 123 1.74 -7.20 -9.94
C ASP A 123 2.13 -8.63 -10.36
N PRO A 124 1.21 -9.43 -10.92
CA PRO A 124 1.47 -10.83 -11.25
C PRO A 124 2.41 -11.00 -12.48
N ALA A 125 2.81 -9.90 -13.12
CA ALA A 125 3.88 -9.93 -14.11
C ALA A 125 5.27 -9.73 -13.49
N ASP A 126 5.35 -9.47 -12.19
CA ASP A 126 6.63 -9.30 -11.51
C ASP A 126 7.29 -10.64 -11.16
N PRO A 127 8.56 -10.88 -11.53
CA PRO A 127 9.28 -12.10 -11.17
C PRO A 127 9.51 -12.29 -9.66
N GLN A 128 9.23 -11.28 -8.83
CA GLN A 128 9.34 -11.32 -7.36
C GLN A 128 7.98 -11.46 -6.64
N THR A 129 6.85 -11.48 -7.36
CA THR A 129 5.59 -11.87 -6.71
C THR A 129 5.68 -13.33 -6.32
N THR A 130 5.71 -13.59 -5.01
CA THR A 130 5.67 -14.94 -4.45
C THR A 130 4.44 -15.65 -5.01
N LEU A 131 4.69 -16.61 -5.89
CA LEU A 131 3.64 -17.45 -6.46
C LEU A 131 2.88 -18.11 -5.31
N PRO A 132 1.54 -18.02 -5.28
CA PRO A 132 0.76 -18.72 -4.26
C PRO A 132 1.10 -20.21 -4.30
N ALA A 133 1.67 -20.70 -3.20
CA ALA A 133 2.13 -22.08 -3.10
C ALA A 133 0.92 -23.00 -2.91
N ILE A 134 0.36 -23.50 -4.01
CA ILE A 134 -0.74 -24.45 -3.97
C ILE A 134 -0.18 -25.84 -3.71
N ARG A 135 -0.40 -26.38 -2.52
CA ARG A 135 -0.12 -27.78 -2.24
C ARG A 135 -1.36 -28.63 -2.51
N PRO A 136 -1.23 -29.76 -3.22
CA PRO A 136 -2.37 -30.65 -3.40
C PRO A 136 -2.88 -31.13 -2.03
N PRO A 137 -4.20 -31.12 -1.79
CA PRO A 137 -4.75 -31.59 -0.53
C PRO A 137 -4.56 -33.10 -0.44
N GLU A 138 -4.05 -33.59 0.69
CA GLU A 138 -3.86 -35.03 0.95
C GLU A 138 -5.19 -35.77 1.23
N GLY A 139 -6.34 -35.11 1.02
CA GLY A 139 -7.66 -35.65 1.31
C GLY A 139 -8.80 -34.83 0.72
N ARG A 140 -9.77 -34.44 1.56
CA ARG A 140 -10.96 -33.70 1.12
C ARG A 140 -10.59 -32.28 0.71
N ILE A 141 -11.21 -31.80 -0.36
CA ILE A 141 -11.10 -30.42 -0.83
C ILE A 141 -11.84 -29.49 0.17
N THR A 142 -11.06 -28.68 0.89
CA THR A 142 -11.52 -27.64 1.82
C THR A 142 -11.77 -26.32 1.09
N ASP A 143 -12.52 -25.41 1.73
CA ASP A 143 -12.73 -24.06 1.18
C ASP A 143 -11.45 -23.23 1.17
N ASP A 144 -10.60 -23.37 2.20
CA ASP A 144 -9.29 -22.71 2.26
C ASP A 144 -8.41 -23.08 1.07
N PHE A 145 -8.35 -24.36 0.71
CA PHE A 145 -7.62 -24.81 -0.47
C PHE A 145 -8.22 -24.23 -1.77
N LEU A 146 -9.55 -24.13 -1.86
CA LEU A 146 -10.20 -23.52 -3.02
C LEU A 146 -9.96 -22.01 -3.10
N GLN A 147 -9.78 -21.35 -1.96
CA GLN A 147 -9.37 -19.95 -1.89
C GLN A 147 -7.96 -19.77 -2.44
N GLU A 148 -7.01 -20.62 -2.04
CA GLU A 148 -5.64 -20.62 -2.61
C GLU A 148 -5.66 -20.85 -4.14
N VAL A 149 -6.47 -21.80 -4.61
CA VAL A 149 -6.67 -22.05 -6.05
C VAL A 149 -7.26 -20.82 -6.75
N ALA A 150 -8.21 -20.14 -6.13
CA ALA A 150 -8.84 -18.94 -6.68
C ALA A 150 -7.86 -17.77 -6.76
N ASP A 151 -7.00 -17.60 -5.77
CA ASP A 151 -5.95 -16.58 -5.74
C ASP A 151 -4.94 -16.81 -6.87
N ALA A 152 -4.44 -18.04 -7.02
CA ALA A 152 -3.55 -18.37 -8.14
C ALA A 152 -4.24 -18.19 -9.50
N TYR A 153 -5.52 -18.56 -9.61
CA TYR A 153 -6.27 -18.37 -10.86
C TYR A 153 -6.34 -16.90 -11.23
N ARG A 154 -6.69 -16.01 -10.27
CA ARG A 154 -6.71 -14.56 -10.47
C ARG A 154 -5.34 -14.04 -10.88
N TRP A 155 -4.28 -14.51 -10.22
CA TRP A 155 -2.90 -14.16 -10.53
C TRP A 155 -2.55 -14.46 -12.00
N PHE A 156 -2.78 -15.70 -12.46
CA PHE A 156 -2.46 -16.07 -13.84
C PHE A 156 -3.28 -15.32 -14.89
N VAL A 157 -4.57 -15.08 -14.62
CA VAL A 157 -5.43 -14.27 -15.50
C VAL A 157 -4.90 -12.85 -15.62
N ALA A 158 -4.51 -12.23 -14.51
CA ALA A 158 -3.96 -10.89 -14.49
C ALA A 158 -2.56 -10.83 -15.15
N ALA A 159 -1.76 -11.91 -15.05
CA ALA A 159 -0.51 -12.09 -15.80
C ALA A 159 -0.71 -12.38 -17.31
N LYS A 160 -1.95 -12.44 -17.81
CA LYS A 160 -2.30 -12.83 -19.19
C LYS A 160 -1.73 -14.20 -19.59
N LYS A 161 -1.62 -15.12 -18.63
CA LYS A 161 -1.18 -16.51 -18.84
C LYS A 161 -2.36 -17.46 -18.67
N ALA A 162 -2.28 -18.64 -19.29
CA ALA A 162 -3.30 -19.67 -19.12
C ALA A 162 -3.31 -20.19 -17.66
N PRO A 163 -4.41 -20.01 -16.90
CA PRO A 163 -4.41 -20.25 -15.46
C PRO A 163 -4.31 -21.73 -15.08
N ALA A 164 -5.02 -22.62 -15.77
CA ALA A 164 -5.02 -24.04 -15.42
C ALA A 164 -3.65 -24.73 -15.67
N PRO A 165 -2.97 -24.50 -16.81
CA PRO A 165 -1.59 -24.97 -17.01
C PRO A 165 -0.61 -24.40 -15.98
N GLY A 166 -0.71 -23.11 -15.67
CA GLY A 166 0.18 -22.47 -14.70
C GLY A 166 0.03 -23.04 -13.28
N ILE A 167 -1.21 -23.22 -12.81
CA ILE A 167 -1.47 -23.83 -11.49
C ILE A 167 -1.02 -25.30 -11.46
N ALA A 168 -1.15 -26.03 -12.56
CA ALA A 168 -0.70 -27.42 -12.67
C ALA A 168 0.82 -27.53 -12.49
N GLU A 169 1.56 -26.63 -13.14
CA GLU A 169 3.02 -26.53 -12.99
C GLU A 169 3.41 -26.19 -11.54
N LEU A 170 2.75 -25.21 -10.92
CA LEU A 170 3.04 -24.82 -9.52
C LEU A 170 2.78 -25.93 -8.50
N SER A 171 1.67 -26.66 -8.68
CA SER A 171 1.23 -27.69 -7.73
C SER A 171 1.80 -29.07 -8.01
N GLY A 172 2.48 -29.26 -9.14
CA GLY A 172 2.91 -30.57 -9.62
C GLY A 172 1.75 -31.53 -9.92
N THR A 173 0.55 -31.01 -10.20
CA THR A 173 -0.65 -31.84 -10.43
C THR A 173 -1.10 -31.81 -11.89
N PRO A 174 -1.82 -32.85 -12.36
CA PRO A 174 -2.36 -32.85 -13.72
C PRO A 174 -3.36 -31.70 -13.96
N VAL A 175 -3.30 -31.06 -15.13
CA VAL A 175 -4.20 -29.95 -15.54
C VAL A 175 -5.69 -30.30 -15.38
N ARG A 176 -6.06 -31.56 -15.64
CA ARG A 176 -7.43 -32.06 -15.42
C ARG A 176 -7.88 -31.92 -13.96
N THR A 177 -6.99 -32.18 -13.01
CA THR A 177 -7.25 -32.04 -11.57
C THR A 177 -7.45 -30.57 -11.21
N VAL A 178 -6.61 -29.68 -11.74
CA VAL A 178 -6.76 -28.23 -11.58
C VAL A 178 -8.10 -27.74 -12.12
N HIS A 179 -8.53 -28.19 -13.30
CA HIS A 179 -9.86 -27.84 -13.82
C HIS A 179 -11.00 -28.29 -12.91
N ARG A 180 -10.86 -29.45 -12.26
CA ARG A 180 -11.83 -29.91 -11.24
C ARG A 180 -11.85 -28.96 -10.04
N TRP A 181 -10.69 -28.52 -9.54
CA TRP A 181 -10.62 -27.55 -8.44
C TRP A 181 -11.24 -26.20 -8.80
N VAL A 182 -10.93 -25.65 -9.98
CA VAL A 182 -11.51 -24.40 -10.47
C VAL A 182 -13.04 -24.51 -10.61
N SER A 183 -13.53 -25.67 -11.07
CA SER A 183 -14.97 -25.93 -11.19
C SER A 183 -15.65 -26.03 -9.83
N GLU A 184 -14.98 -26.63 -8.83
CA GLU A 184 -15.44 -26.67 -7.44
C GLU A 184 -15.46 -25.26 -6.83
N ALA A 185 -14.40 -24.47 -6.99
CA ALA A 185 -14.33 -23.09 -6.51
C ALA A 185 -15.45 -22.20 -7.11
N ARG A 186 -15.76 -22.39 -8.40
CA ARG A 186 -16.90 -21.70 -9.05
C ARG A 186 -18.25 -22.17 -8.49
N ARG A 187 -18.40 -23.48 -8.25
CA ARG A 187 -19.63 -24.03 -7.67
C ARG A 187 -19.89 -23.51 -6.26
N ARG A 188 -18.82 -23.22 -5.50
CA ARG A 188 -18.87 -22.62 -4.16
C ARG A 188 -18.81 -21.09 -4.18
N GLU A 189 -18.94 -20.46 -5.34
CA GLU A 189 -18.98 -19.01 -5.52
C GLU A 189 -17.69 -18.25 -5.10
N ILE A 190 -16.58 -18.97 -4.86
CA ILE A 190 -15.26 -18.40 -4.55
C ILE A 190 -14.63 -17.77 -5.81
N LEU A 191 -14.92 -18.35 -6.97
CA LEU A 191 -14.57 -17.80 -8.28
C LEU A 191 -15.81 -17.40 -9.07
N PRO A 192 -15.74 -16.32 -9.86
CA PRO A 192 -16.84 -15.92 -10.71
C PRO A 192 -17.16 -17.02 -11.75
N PRO A 193 -18.44 -17.17 -12.14
CA PRO A 193 -18.84 -18.14 -13.14
C PRO A 193 -18.16 -17.87 -14.48
N ALA A 194 -17.92 -18.94 -15.26
CA ALA A 194 -17.33 -18.81 -16.59
C ALA A 194 -18.22 -17.93 -17.48
N ARG A 195 -17.68 -16.83 -18.00
CA ARG A 195 -18.36 -16.04 -19.03
C ARG A 195 -18.29 -16.79 -20.35
N ARG A 196 -19.44 -17.12 -20.95
CA ARG A 196 -19.50 -17.69 -22.30
C ARG A 196 -18.92 -16.67 -23.29
N GLY A 197 -17.87 -17.04 -24.02
CA GLY A 197 -17.29 -16.24 -25.10
C GLY A 197 -15.84 -15.78 -24.93
N GLN A 198 -15.23 -15.98 -23.76
CA GLN A 198 -13.77 -15.85 -23.59
C GLN A 198 -13.19 -17.25 -23.39
N ALA A 199 -12.56 -17.79 -24.44
CA ALA A 199 -11.72 -18.97 -24.32
C ALA A 199 -10.55 -18.63 -23.39
N GLY A 200 -10.34 -19.48 -22.37
CA GLY A 200 -9.08 -19.54 -21.63
C GLY A 200 -8.05 -20.36 -22.38
#